data_AF-A0A2H9L0A3-F1
#
_entry.id   AF-A0A2H9L0A3-F1
#
_cell.length_a   1.000
_cell.length_b   1.000
_cell.length_c   1.000
_cell.angle_alpha   90.00
_cell.angle_beta   90.00
_cell.angle_gamma   90.00
#
_symmetry.space_group_name_H-M   'P 1'
#
loop_
_entity.id
_entity.type
_entity.pdbx_description
1 polymer ?
#
loop_
_entity_poly.entity_id
_entity_poly.type
_entity_poly.pdbx_seq_one_letter_code
_entity_poly.pdbx_strand_id
1 'polypeptide(L)'
;MDFKKAFEAAKMPIMVLVALNIVFAIVGIIPMLGVIAGILSLLMLPIGLLLYAYAGYEGAKKFKFDLSGGAAAGAVAAVVAGVINSIISFVLIMLGVGAAAASLAQMGIGAGVASVALLIALVIGIIFGAVIGAICGAIGAFVGKKK
;
A
#
# COMPACT_ATOMS: atom_id res chain seq x y z
N MET A 1 -14.13 17.73 -7.55
CA MET A 1 -14.37 16.36 -7.06
C MET A 1 -14.50 16.40 -5.54
N ASP A 2 -15.44 15.67 -4.96
CA ASP A 2 -15.67 15.65 -3.51
C ASP A 2 -14.76 14.60 -2.85
N PHE A 3 -13.77 15.06 -2.08
CA PHE A 3 -12.78 14.21 -1.41
C PHE A 3 -13.43 13.16 -0.50
N LYS A 4 -14.59 13.49 0.09
CA LYS A 4 -15.35 12.56 0.93
C LYS A 4 -15.82 11.33 0.16
N LYS A 5 -16.31 11.53 -1.07
CA LYS A 5 -16.76 10.44 -1.96
C LYS A 5 -15.58 9.59 -2.46
N ALA A 6 -14.43 10.23 -2.69
CA ALA A 6 -13.20 9.55 -3.08
C ALA A 6 -12.72 8.58 -2.00
N PHE A 7 -12.70 9.07 -0.76
CA PHE A 7 -12.35 8.28 0.41
C PHE A 7 -13.35 7.14 0.64
N GLU A 8 -14.64 7.39 0.42
CA GLU A 8 -15.67 6.36 0.56
C GLU A 8 -15.52 5.22 -0.45
N ALA A 9 -15.20 5.52 -1.72
CA ALA A 9 -14.87 4.51 -2.73
C ALA A 9 -13.52 3.80 -2.45
N ALA A 10 -12.60 4.45 -1.75
CA ALA A 10 -11.30 3.89 -1.40
C ALA A 10 -11.31 3.02 -0.13
N LYS A 11 -12.35 3.12 0.72
CA LYS A 11 -12.39 2.47 2.04
C LYS A 11 -12.16 0.95 2.00
N MET A 12 -12.88 0.24 1.12
CA MET A 12 -12.74 -1.22 1.02
C MET A 12 -11.33 -1.62 0.54
N PRO A 13 -10.79 -1.05 -0.55
CA PRO A 13 -9.39 -1.22 -0.94
C PRO A 13 -8.39 -0.99 0.19
N ILE A 14 -8.55 0.09 0.95
CA ILE A 14 -7.67 0.44 2.08
C ILE A 14 -7.72 -0.66 3.14
N MET A 15 -8.92 -1.08 3.56
CA MET A 15 -9.08 -2.11 4.59
C MET A 15 -8.44 -3.44 4.17
N VAL A 16 -8.61 -3.86 2.90
CA VAL A 16 -8.02 -5.11 2.40
C VAL A 16 -6.50 -5.04 2.38
N LEU A 17 -5.92 -3.92 1.91
CA LEU A 17 -4.47 -3.73 1.90
C LEU A 17 -3.86 -3.73 3.31
N VAL A 18 -4.53 -3.07 4.26
CA VAL A 18 -4.09 -3.04 5.66
C VAL A 18 -4.21 -4.42 6.31
N ALA A 19 -5.35 -5.11 6.11
CA ALA A 19 -5.56 -6.45 6.65
C ALA A 19 -4.52 -7.44 6.12
N LEU A 20 -4.24 -7.41 4.81
CA LEU A 20 -3.19 -8.23 4.22
C LEU A 20 -1.83 -7.94 4.85
N ASN A 21 -1.46 -6.66 5.01
CA ASN A 21 -0.18 -6.32 5.62
C ASN A 21 -0.07 -6.80 7.08
N ILE A 22 -1.15 -6.74 7.86
CA ILE A 22 -1.18 -7.31 9.22
C ILE A 22 -0.96 -8.82 9.20
N VAL A 23 -1.62 -9.54 8.29
CA VAL A 23 -1.41 -10.99 8.13
C VAL A 23 0.05 -11.29 7.75
N PHE A 24 0.64 -10.51 6.84
CA PHE A 24 2.04 -10.63 6.45
C PHE A 24 3.00 -10.34 7.60
N ALA A 25 2.73 -9.31 8.38
CA ALA A 25 3.48 -8.98 9.57
C ALA A 25 3.50 -10.15 10.56
N ILE A 26 2.36 -10.80 10.78
CA ILE A 26 2.24 -11.97 11.67
C ILE A 26 3.02 -13.18 11.12
N VAL A 27 2.97 -13.43 9.82
CA VAL A 27 3.76 -14.50 9.18
C VAL A 27 5.26 -14.21 9.26
N GLY A 28 5.65 -12.94 9.09
CA GLY A 28 7.04 -12.48 9.13
C GLY A 28 7.70 -12.53 10.51
N ILE A 29 6.93 -12.75 11.58
CA ILE A 29 7.48 -13.00 12.94
C ILE A 29 8.23 -14.32 12.99
N ILE A 30 7.83 -15.31 12.17
CA ILE A 30 8.40 -16.66 12.17
C ILE A 30 9.60 -16.68 11.21
N PRO A 31 10.86 -16.80 11.69
CA PRO A 31 12.05 -16.66 10.84
C PRO A 31 12.11 -17.67 9.69
N MET A 32 11.62 -18.90 9.91
CA MET A 32 11.56 -19.94 8.87
C MET A 32 10.55 -19.63 7.74
N LEU A 33 9.57 -18.76 7.97
CA LEU A 33 8.60 -18.35 6.95
C LEU A 33 9.06 -17.11 6.16
N GLY A 34 10.24 -16.55 6.45
CA GLY A 34 10.75 -15.35 5.78
C GLY A 34 10.87 -15.46 4.25
N VAL A 35 11.26 -16.65 3.75
CA VAL A 35 11.30 -16.91 2.30
C VAL A 35 9.89 -16.95 1.69
N ILE A 36 8.92 -17.52 2.41
CA ILE A 36 7.51 -17.56 2.01
C ILE A 36 6.90 -16.15 2.04
N ALA A 37 7.23 -15.34 3.04
CA ALA A 37 6.86 -13.94 3.10
C ALA A 37 7.43 -13.14 1.91
N GLY A 38 8.67 -13.43 1.49
CA GLY A 38 9.26 -12.85 0.28
C GLY A 38 8.50 -13.21 -1.00
N ILE A 39 8.17 -14.49 -1.21
CA ILE A 39 7.39 -14.93 -2.39
C ILE A 39 5.98 -14.34 -2.38
N LEU A 40 5.33 -14.33 -1.23
CA LEU A 40 3.99 -13.76 -1.10
C LEU A 40 3.98 -12.22 -1.24
N SER A 41 5.08 -11.53 -0.91
CA SER A 41 5.21 -10.10 -1.14
C SER A 41 5.19 -9.73 -2.64
N LEU A 42 5.64 -10.62 -3.52
CA LEU A 42 5.52 -10.45 -4.97
C LEU A 42 4.06 -10.52 -5.43
N LEU A 43 3.22 -11.31 -4.75
CA LEU A 43 1.79 -11.40 -5.03
C LEU A 43 1.01 -10.17 -4.52
N MET A 44 1.55 -9.43 -3.55
CA MET A 44 0.92 -8.21 -3.06
C MET A 44 0.88 -7.10 -4.12
N LEU A 45 1.85 -7.06 -5.02
CA LEU A 45 1.92 -6.04 -6.06
C LEU A 45 0.72 -6.10 -7.03
N PRO A 46 0.40 -7.24 -7.68
CA PRO A 46 -0.78 -7.34 -8.53
C PRO A 46 -2.10 -7.19 -7.75
N ILE A 47 -2.18 -7.67 -6.51
CA ILE A 47 -3.37 -7.47 -5.67
C ILE A 47 -3.58 -5.99 -5.37
N GLY A 48 -2.51 -5.25 -5.03
CA GLY A 48 -2.58 -3.81 -4.80
C GLY A 48 -3.04 -3.04 -6.03
N LEU A 49 -2.50 -3.35 -7.21
CA LEU A 49 -2.94 -2.74 -8.47
C LEU A 49 -4.43 -2.98 -8.73
N LEU A 50 -4.92 -4.20 -8.50
CA LEU A 50 -6.34 -4.54 -8.66
C LEU A 50 -7.21 -3.77 -7.67
N LEU A 51 -6.79 -3.62 -6.42
CA LEU A 51 -7.53 -2.88 -5.40
C LEU A 51 -7.58 -1.37 -5.70
N TYR A 52 -6.50 -0.78 -6.23
CA TYR A 52 -6.49 0.61 -6.69
C TYR A 52 -7.42 0.81 -7.90
N ALA A 53 -7.41 -0.12 -8.85
CA ALA A 53 -8.37 -0.11 -9.96
C ALA A 53 -9.81 -0.31 -9.47
N TYR A 54 -10.03 -1.16 -8.48
CA TYR A 54 -11.34 -1.37 -7.88
C TYR A 54 -11.89 -0.09 -7.23
N ALA A 55 -11.04 0.68 -6.53
CA ALA A 55 -11.43 1.99 -5.96
C ALA A 55 -12.01 2.93 -7.03
N GLY A 56 -11.33 3.01 -8.19
CA GLY A 56 -11.78 3.81 -9.33
C GLY A 56 -13.07 3.28 -9.96
N TYR A 57 -13.18 1.95 -10.10
CA TYR A 57 -14.38 1.28 -10.62
C TYR A 57 -15.61 1.53 -9.74
N GLU A 58 -15.47 1.35 -8.42
CA GLU A 58 -16.53 1.58 -7.46
C GLU A 58 -16.96 3.06 -7.43
N GLY A 59 -15.98 3.98 -7.50
CA GLY A 59 -16.22 5.41 -7.63
C GLY A 59 -17.00 5.79 -8.90
N ALA A 60 -16.68 5.17 -10.04
CA ALA A 60 -17.42 5.37 -11.28
C ALA A 60 -18.86 4.84 -11.20
N LYS A 61 -19.07 3.70 -10.53
CA LYS A 61 -20.42 3.11 -10.40
C LYS A 61 -21.31 3.81 -9.38
N LYS A 62 -20.79 4.08 -8.19
CA LYS A 62 -21.59 4.64 -7.08
C LYS A 62 -21.71 6.16 -7.16
N PHE A 63 -20.64 6.85 -7.55
CA PHE A 63 -20.56 8.30 -7.49
C PHE A 63 -20.44 8.98 -8.87
N LYS A 64 -20.53 8.19 -9.96
CA LYS A 64 -20.41 8.66 -11.35
C LYS A 64 -19.12 9.43 -11.63
N PHE A 65 -18.03 9.04 -10.96
CA PHE A 65 -16.72 9.65 -11.18
C PHE A 65 -16.28 9.56 -12.63
N ASP A 66 -15.67 10.63 -13.10
CA ASP A 66 -14.90 10.70 -14.33
C ASP A 66 -13.50 10.09 -14.16
N LEU A 67 -12.70 10.12 -15.22
CA LEU A 67 -11.33 9.59 -15.19
C LEU A 67 -10.50 10.27 -14.09
N SER A 68 -10.66 11.59 -13.92
CA SER A 68 -10.00 12.34 -12.85
C SER A 68 -10.50 11.91 -11.46
N GLY A 69 -11.81 11.67 -11.33
CA GLY A 69 -12.44 11.10 -10.15
C GLY A 69 -11.92 9.71 -9.75
N GLY A 70 -11.78 8.83 -10.74
CA GLY A 70 -11.19 7.50 -10.55
C GLY A 70 -9.73 7.55 -10.12
N ALA A 71 -8.95 8.42 -10.78
CA ALA A 71 -7.54 8.60 -10.47
C ALA A 71 -7.34 9.06 -9.02
N ALA A 72 -8.10 10.07 -8.58
CA ALA A 72 -7.98 10.54 -7.20
C ALA A 72 -8.48 9.51 -6.19
N ALA A 73 -9.50 8.69 -6.48
CA ALA A 73 -9.90 7.59 -5.60
C ALA A 73 -8.80 6.53 -5.44
N GLY A 74 -8.16 6.14 -6.54
CA GLY A 74 -7.04 5.20 -6.52
C GLY A 74 -5.79 5.76 -5.84
N ALA A 75 -5.48 7.04 -6.04
CA ALA A 75 -4.39 7.73 -5.35
C ALA A 75 -4.64 7.81 -3.83
N VAL A 76 -5.87 8.15 -3.42
CA VAL A 76 -6.26 8.18 -2.00
C VAL A 76 -6.15 6.79 -1.38
N ALA A 77 -6.59 5.75 -2.07
CA ALA A 77 -6.44 4.37 -1.60
C ALA A 77 -4.97 4.01 -1.36
N ALA A 78 -4.09 4.33 -2.31
CA ALA A 78 -2.67 4.03 -2.22
C ALA A 78 -1.95 4.84 -1.14
N VAL A 79 -2.23 6.14 -1.02
CA VAL A 79 -1.62 7.00 0.01
C VAL A 79 -2.06 6.57 1.40
N VAL A 80 -3.37 6.40 1.63
CA VAL A 80 -3.88 6.08 2.97
C VAL A 80 -3.43 4.68 3.39
N ALA A 81 -3.53 3.68 2.51
CA ALA A 81 -3.02 2.35 2.79
C ALA A 81 -1.51 2.37 3.02
N GLY A 82 -0.75 3.11 2.20
CA GLY A 82 0.69 3.27 2.33
C GLY A 82 1.11 3.89 3.66
N VAL A 83 0.42 4.93 4.13
CA VAL A 83 0.67 5.56 5.44
C VAL A 83 0.39 4.58 6.57
N ILE A 84 -0.76 3.91 6.58
CA ILE A 84 -1.10 2.94 7.63
C ILE A 84 -0.10 1.78 7.65
N ASN A 85 0.21 1.23 6.47
CA ASN A 85 1.18 0.14 6.32
C ASN A 85 2.57 0.55 6.81
N SER A 86 2.98 1.78 6.53
CA SER A 86 4.26 2.32 6.99
C SER A 86 4.32 2.45 8.52
N ILE A 87 3.22 2.88 9.16
CA ILE A 87 3.12 2.93 10.62
C ILE A 87 3.22 1.52 11.21
N ILE A 88 2.51 0.55 10.62
CA ILE A 88 2.58 -0.86 11.04
C ILE A 88 4.02 -1.38 10.92
N SER A 89 4.67 -1.20 9.78
CA SER A 89 6.05 -1.62 9.57
C SER A 89 7.03 -0.93 10.54
N PHE A 90 6.85 0.36 10.82
CA PHE A 90 7.66 1.08 11.79
C PHE A 90 7.51 0.50 13.20
N VAL A 91 6.29 0.21 13.65
CA VAL A 91 6.02 -0.43 14.94
C VAL A 91 6.66 -1.82 15.02
N LEU A 92 6.55 -2.63 13.95
CA LEU A 92 7.16 -3.96 13.90
C LEU A 92 8.69 -3.90 14.00
N ILE A 93 9.32 -2.96 13.29
CA ILE A 93 10.76 -2.70 13.39
C ILE A 93 11.15 -2.32 14.83
N MET A 94 10.38 -1.43 15.47
CA MET A 94 10.62 -1.04 16.88
C MET A 94 10.48 -2.21 17.86
N LEU A 95 9.60 -3.17 17.57
CA LEU A 95 9.39 -4.38 18.38
C LEU A 95 10.40 -5.50 18.06
N GLY A 96 11.34 -5.30 17.14
CA GLY A 96 12.29 -6.34 16.69
C GLY A 96 11.64 -7.47 15.88
N VAL A 97 10.41 -7.26 15.43
CA VAL A 97 9.60 -8.21 14.67
C VAL A 97 9.82 -7.96 13.18
N GLY A 98 10.33 -8.96 12.45
CA GLY A 98 10.72 -8.81 11.04
C GLY A 98 12.24 -8.72 10.82
N ALA A 99 13.02 -9.40 11.66
CA ALA A 99 14.48 -9.48 11.58
C ALA A 99 14.99 -10.38 10.44
N ALA A 100 14.59 -10.09 9.20
CA ALA A 100 15.56 -10.04 8.10
C ALA A 100 16.33 -8.70 8.10
N ALA A 101 15.92 -7.75 8.94
CA ALA A 101 16.67 -6.53 9.26
C ALA A 101 17.91 -6.77 10.16
N ALA A 102 18.08 -7.98 10.72
CA ALA A 102 19.23 -8.32 11.57
C ALA A 102 20.54 -8.51 10.79
N SER A 103 20.52 -8.77 9.47
CA SER A 103 21.77 -8.97 8.71
C SER A 103 22.39 -7.68 8.18
N LEU A 104 21.61 -6.61 7.97
CA LEU A 104 22.14 -5.27 7.62
C LEU A 104 22.49 -4.45 8.87
N ALA A 105 21.75 -4.61 9.97
CA ALA A 105 22.09 -3.99 11.26
C ALA A 105 23.34 -4.64 11.92
N GLN A 106 23.70 -5.88 11.54
CA GLN A 106 24.94 -6.53 11.98
C GLN A 106 26.21 -5.99 11.30
N MET A 107 26.10 -5.18 10.25
CA MET A 107 27.26 -4.58 9.58
C MET A 107 27.60 -3.17 10.10
N GLY A 108 27.64 -2.98 11.42
CA GLY A 108 28.47 -1.98 12.12
C GLY A 108 28.41 -0.49 11.73
N ILE A 109 27.59 -0.07 10.75
CA ILE A 109 27.55 1.29 10.23
C ILE A 109 26.14 1.84 10.44
N GLY A 110 25.97 2.52 11.58
CA GLY A 110 25.00 3.59 11.78
C GLY A 110 23.52 3.18 11.73
N ALA A 111 22.97 2.75 12.87
CA ALA A 111 21.52 2.68 13.08
C ALA A 111 20.77 3.99 12.71
N GLY A 112 21.45 5.14 12.78
CA GLY A 112 20.95 6.44 12.32
C GLY A 112 20.89 6.61 10.79
N VAL A 113 21.79 5.99 10.02
CA VAL A 113 21.80 6.08 8.55
C VAL A 113 20.73 5.15 7.96
N ALA A 114 20.57 3.95 8.52
CA ALA A 114 19.53 3.00 8.12
C ALA A 114 18.10 3.54 8.37
N SER A 115 17.90 4.27 9.47
CA SER A 115 16.60 4.87 9.80
C SER A 115 16.24 6.07 8.92
N VAL A 116 17.21 6.91 8.54
CA VAL A 116 16.99 8.00 7.57
C VAL A 116 16.72 7.45 6.17
N ALA A 117 17.45 6.41 5.74
CA ALA A 117 17.22 5.75 4.46
C ALA A 117 15.82 5.09 4.38
N LEU A 118 15.36 4.48 5.47
CA LEU A 118 14.01 3.94 5.58
C LEU A 118 12.93 5.02 5.47
N LEU A 119 13.13 6.17 6.12
CA LEU A 119 12.23 7.32 6.02
C LEU A 119 12.13 7.86 4.59
N ILE A 120 13.26 8.00 3.89
CA ILE A 120 13.30 8.44 2.50
C ILE A 120 12.61 7.42 1.59
N ALA A 121 12.90 6.12 1.77
CA ALA A 121 12.26 5.05 0.99
C ALA A 121 10.75 5.00 1.20
N LEU A 122 10.27 5.29 2.42
CA LEU A 122 8.86 5.36 2.79
C LEU A 122 8.17 6.53 2.07
N VAL A 123 8.76 7.73 2.11
CA VAL A 123 8.21 8.91 1.41
C VAL A 123 8.15 8.68 -0.10
N ILE A 124 9.22 8.17 -0.70
CA ILE A 124 9.27 7.85 -2.12
C ILE A 124 8.24 6.75 -2.45
N GLY A 125 8.10 5.73 -1.62
CA GLY A 125 7.13 4.65 -1.78
C GLY A 125 5.67 5.15 -1.77
N ILE A 126 5.33 6.09 -0.88
CA ILE A 126 3.99 6.70 -0.86
C ILE A 126 3.74 7.51 -2.14
N ILE A 127 4.73 8.28 -2.61
CA ILE A 127 4.59 9.09 -3.82
C ILE A 127 4.42 8.20 -5.05
N PHE A 128 5.28 7.20 -5.23
CA PHE A 128 5.16 6.24 -6.33
C PHE A 128 3.86 5.44 -6.25
N GLY A 129 3.47 5.02 -5.04
CA GLY A 129 2.20 4.38 -4.77
C GLY A 129 1.01 5.26 -5.17
N ALA A 130 1.05 6.56 -4.88
CA ALA A 130 0.02 7.51 -5.28
C ALA A 130 -0.11 7.62 -6.81
N VAL A 131 1.01 7.68 -7.53
CA VAL A 131 1.02 7.75 -9.00
C VAL A 131 0.47 6.46 -9.62
N ILE A 132 0.95 5.31 -9.16
CA ILE A 132 0.47 4.00 -9.63
C ILE A 132 -1.01 3.83 -9.28
N GLY A 133 -1.41 4.19 -8.05
CA GLY A 133 -2.78 4.19 -7.61
C GLY A 133 -3.67 5.09 -8.46
N ALA A 134 -3.18 6.26 -8.86
CA ALA A 134 -3.89 7.17 -9.76
C ALA A 134 -4.11 6.57 -11.15
N ILE A 135 -3.07 5.95 -11.72
CA ILE A 135 -3.17 5.30 -13.04
C ILE A 135 -4.15 4.13 -12.99
N CYS A 136 -4.02 3.24 -12.00
CA CYS A 136 -4.92 2.11 -11.81
C CYS A 136 -6.35 2.58 -11.54
N GLY A 137 -6.55 3.59 -10.69
CA GLY A 137 -7.85 4.17 -10.41
C GLY A 137 -8.52 4.80 -11.63
N ALA A 138 -7.75 5.47 -12.50
CA ALA A 138 -8.24 5.99 -13.77
C ALA A 138 -8.72 4.85 -14.68
N ILE A 139 -7.91 3.79 -14.83
CA ILE A 139 -8.27 2.59 -15.60
C ILE A 139 -9.55 1.95 -15.03
N GLY A 140 -9.63 1.82 -13.71
CA GLY A 140 -10.79 1.32 -12.99
C GLY A 140 -12.07 2.10 -13.30
N ALA A 141 -12.00 3.43 -13.24
CA ALA A 141 -13.14 4.29 -13.55
C ALA A 141 -13.56 4.21 -15.02
N PHE A 142 -12.60 4.09 -15.95
CA PHE A 142 -12.90 3.87 -17.37
C PHE A 142 -13.67 2.57 -17.59
N VAL A 143 -13.24 1.48 -16.96
CA VAL A 143 -13.93 0.18 -17.02
C VAL A 143 -15.32 0.27 -16.36
N GLY A 144 -15.42 0.96 -15.21
CA GLY A 144 -16.67 1.13 -14.47
C GLY A 144 -17.72 1.95 -15.21
N LYS A 145 -17.32 2.88 -16.07
CA LYS A 145 -18.24 3.64 -16.93
C LYS A 145 -18.75 2.85 -18.13
N LYS A 146 -18.01 1.85 -18.61
CA LYS A 146 -18.41 1.04 -19.77
C LYS A 146 -19.43 -0.05 -19.44
N LYS A 147 -19.65 -0.36 -18.16
CA LYS A 147 -20.54 -1.44 -17.67
C LYS A 147 -21.57 -0.92 -16.68
#